data_AF-A0A821XCY6-F1
#
_entry.id   AF-A0A821XCY6-F1
#
_cell.length_a   1.000
_cell.length_b   1.000
_cell.length_c   1.000
_cell.angle_alpha   90.00
_cell.angle_beta   90.00
_cell.angle_gamma   90.00
#
_symmetry.space_group_name_H-M   'P 1'
#
loop_
_entity.id
_entity.type
_entity.pdbx_description
1 polymer ?
#
loop_
_entity_poly.entity_id
_entity_poly.type
_entity_poly.pdbx_seq_one_letter_code
_entity_poly.pdbx_strand_id
1 'polypeptide(L)' 'GYFPMAMHIYVAQDIDSNDVLQFAVRADNSVSCETLNGIFPGLSSLKYKDPNTSAWTW' A
#
# COMPACT_ATOMS: atom_id res chain seq x y z
N GLY A 1 14.68 21.41 -0.94
CA GLY A 1 15.24 20.06 -1.11
C GLY A 1 14.43 19.35 -2.17
N TYR A 2 15.07 18.86 -3.22
CA TYR A 2 14.41 18.10 -4.27
C TYR A 2 14.22 16.67 -3.75
N PHE A 3 12.99 16.32 -3.38
CA PHE A 3 12.66 14.94 -3.04
C PHE A 3 12.50 14.21 -4.37
N PRO A 4 13.37 13.23 -4.71
CA PRO A 4 13.18 12.42 -5.90
C PRO A 4 11.79 11.79 -5.82
N MET A 5 11.06 11.82 -6.93
CA MET A 5 9.66 11.39 -7.12
C MET A 5 9.20 10.44 -5.99
N ALA A 6 8.35 10.95 -5.10
CA ALA A 6 7.86 10.16 -3.97
C ALA A 6 7.30 8.85 -4.50
N MET A 7 7.88 7.73 -4.09
CA MET A 7 7.30 6.42 -4.38
C MET A 7 5.98 6.32 -3.63
N HIS A 8 4.98 5.74 -4.28
CA HIS A 8 3.65 5.58 -3.71
C HIS A 8 3.19 4.15 -3.87
N ILE A 9 2.43 3.66 -2.89
CA ILE A 9 1.64 2.43 -3.03
C ILE A 9 0.17 2.78 -3.06
N TYR A 10 -0.60 1.91 -3.70
CA TYR A 10 -2.03 2.01 -3.86
C TYR A 10 -2.67 0.82 -3.16
N VAL A 11 -3.52 1.10 -2.18
CA VAL A 11 -4.13 0.06 -1.33
C VAL A 11 -5.65 0.24 -1.37
N ALA A 12 -6.34 -0.86 -1.61
CA ALA A 12 -7.78 -0.94 -1.49
C ALA A 12 -8.14 -1.87 -0.32
N GLN A 13 -9.28 -1.62 0.32
CA GLN A 13 -9.76 -2.48 1.41
C GLN A 13 -10.16 -3.87 0.90
N ASP A 14 -10.66 -3.95 -0.32
CA ASP A 14 -11.11 -5.18 -0.97
C ASP A 14 -10.55 -5.27 -2.40
N ILE A 15 -10.40 -6.48 -2.90
CA ILE A 15 -9.88 -6.80 -4.23
C ILE A 15 -10.72 -6.21 -5.36
N ASP A 16 -12.04 -6.14 -5.19
CA ASP A 16 -12.98 -5.63 -6.18
C ASP A 16 -13.34 -4.16 -5.94
N SER A 17 -12.72 -3.53 -4.95
CA SER A 17 -12.96 -2.13 -4.62
C SER A 17 -12.30 -1.22 -5.64
N ASN A 18 -13.10 -0.33 -6.24
CA ASN A 18 -12.59 0.80 -7.02
C ASN A 18 -12.12 1.96 -6.13
N ASP A 19 -12.35 1.87 -4.82
CA ASP A 19 -11.87 2.84 -3.85
C ASP A 19 -10.43 2.47 -3.44
N VAL A 20 -9.49 3.15 -4.07
CA VAL A 20 -8.05 2.93 -3.92
C VAL A 20 -7.45 4.16 -3.26
N LEU A 21 -6.75 3.95 -2.15
CA LEU A 21 -6.07 4.99 -1.40
C LEU A 21 -4.57 4.97 -1.68
N GLN A 22 -4.00 6.16 -1.89
CA GLN A 22 -2.59 6.34 -2.18
C GLN A 22 -1.82 6.65 -0.89
N PHE A 23 -0.72 5.94 -0.66
CA PHE A 23 0.16 6.13 0.49
C PHE A 23 1.57 6.48 0.02
N ALA A 24 2.18 7.46 0.68
CA ALA A 24 3.57 7.82 0.43
C ALA A 24 4.51 6.76 1.04
N VAL A 25 5.46 6.31 0.24
CA VAL A 25 6.55 5.44 0.66
C VAL A 25 7.68 6.31 1.20
N ARG A 26 8.21 5.92 2.34
CA ARG A 26 9.35 6.58 2.98
C ARG A 26 10.62 6.32 2.17
N ALA A 27 11.68 7.09 2.47
CA ALA A 27 12.96 6.99 1.76
C ALA A 27 13.65 5.60 1.90
N ASP A 28 13.28 4.82 2.91
CA ASP A 28 13.74 3.44 3.15
C ASP A 28 12.88 2.37 2.46
N ASN A 29 12.01 2.77 1.52
CA ASN A 29 11.06 1.90 0.83
C ASN A 29 10.02 1.22 1.74
N SER A 30 9.74 1.79 2.91
CA SER A 30 8.73 1.30 3.84
C SER A 30 7.50 2.21 3.93
N VAL A 31 6.38 1.66 4.39
CA VAL A 31 5.15 2.40 4.71
C VAL A 31 4.81 2.15 6.17
N SER A 32 4.37 3.20 6.87
CA SER A 32 4.01 3.08 8.29
C SER A 32 2.75 2.25 8.47
N CYS A 33 2.83 1.19 9.28
CA CYS A 33 1.65 0.42 9.67
C CYS A 33 0.65 1.28 10.46
N GLU A 34 1.11 2.27 11.24
CA GLU A 34 0.24 3.21 11.96
C GLU A 34 -0.61 4.06 11.01
N THR A 35 -0.02 4.52 9.91
CA THR A 35 -0.73 5.31 8.88
C THR A 35 -1.81 4.46 8.21
N LEU A 36 -1.49 3.20 7.90
CA LEU A 36 -2.44 2.28 7.31
C LEU A 36 -3.55 1.89 8.30
N ASN A 37 -3.22 1.60 9.55
CA ASN A 37 -4.19 1.20 10.57
C ASN A 37 -5.14 2.34 10.98
N GLY A 38 -4.69 3.61 10.87
CA GLY A 38 -5.55 4.78 11.05
C GLY A 38 -6.65 4.90 10.00
N ILE A 39 -6.46 4.31 8.81
CA ILE A 39 -7.44 4.30 7.71
C ILE A 39 -8.19 2.96 7.64
N PHE A 40 -7.47 1.86 7.85
CA PHE A 40 -7.97 0.48 7.85
C PHE A 40 -7.87 -0.09 9.27
N PRO A 41 -8.84 0.19 10.16
CA PRO A 41 -8.78 -0.22 11.55
C PRO A 41 -8.76 -1.76 11.67
N GLY A 42 -7.77 -2.28 12.39
CA GLY A 42 -7.58 -3.73 12.57
C GLY A 42 -6.74 -4.39 11.47
N LEU A 43 -6.12 -3.62 10.59
CA LEU A 43 -5.20 -4.12 9.58
C LEU A 43 -3.98 -4.78 10.24
N SER A 44 -3.76 -6.05 9.92
CA SER A 44 -2.62 -6.85 10.40
C SER A 44 -1.68 -7.30 9.29
N SER A 45 -2.18 -7.42 8.06
CA SER A 45 -1.42 -7.85 6.88
C SER A 45 -1.99 -7.20 5.63
N LEU A 46 -1.16 -7.08 4.60
CA LEU A 46 -1.56 -6.66 3.27
C LEU A 46 -1.37 -7.84 2.33
N LYS A 47 -2.24 -7.94 1.33
CA LYS A 47 -2.12 -8.94 0.29
C LYS A 47 -1.87 -8.23 -1.04
N TYR A 48 -0.89 -8.70 -1.79
CA TYR A 48 -0.50 -8.13 -3.08
C TYR A 48 -0.68 -9.17 -4.18
N LYS A 49 -1.18 -8.72 -5.35
CA LYS A 49 -1.25 -9.52 -6.57
C LYS A 49 -0.09 -9.13 -7.47
N ASP A 50 0.76 -10.10 -7.75
CA ASP A 50 1.86 -9.87 -8.69
C ASP A 50 1.31 -9.69 -10.11
N PRO A 51 1.61 -8.58 -10.81
CA PRO A 51 1.06 -8.30 -12.13
C PRO A 51 1.65 -9.21 -13.22
N ASN A 52 2.84 -9.78 -13.02
CA ASN A 52 3.52 -10.62 -13.99
C ASN A 52 3.02 -12.06 -13.93
N THR A 53 2.75 -12.55 -12.72
CA THR A 53 2.38 -13.95 -12.47
C THR A 53 0.92 -14.13 -12.08
N SER A 54 0.20 -13.04 -11.79
CA SER A 54 -1.16 -13.05 -11.20
C SER A 54 -1.27 -13.80 -9.87
N ALA A 55 -0.14 -14.15 -9.24
CA ALA A 55 -0.10 -14.85 -7.98
C ALA A 55 -0.38 -13.90 -6.80
N TRP A 56 -0.97 -14.46 -5.75
CA TRP A 56 -1.27 -13.74 -4.51
C TRP A 56 -0.21 -14.00 -3.45
N THR A 57 0.33 -12.94 -2.87
CA THR A 57 1.31 -12.99 -1.78
C THR A 57 0.81 -12.16 -0.60
N TRP A 58 1.08 -12.63 0.62
CA TRP A 58 0.79 -11.94 1.88
C TRP A 58 2.05 -11.27 2.43
#